data_AF-A0A9D6KYM1-F1
#
_entry.id   AF-A0A9D6KYM1-F1
#
_cell.length_a   1.000
_cell.length_b   1.000
_cell.length_c   1.000
_cell.angle_alpha   90.00
_cell.angle_beta   90.00
_cell.angle_gamma   90.00
#
_symmetry.space_group_name_H-M   'P 1'
#
loop_
_entity.id
_entity.type
_entity.pdbx_description
1 polymer ?
#
loop_
_entity_poly.entity_id
_entity_poly.type
_entity_poly.pdbx_seq_one_letter_code
_entity_poly.pdbx_strand_id
1 'polypeptide(L)'
;MPAVARIDPKDVFSAEEWAPLSRRSSWLGLVCVAGAWALIVAAAAMFVVWPNPLTYVLAVMIIGARQLGLAILMHDAAHGALHSN
;
A
#
# COMPACT_ATOMS: atom_id res chain seq x y z
N MET A 1 28.49 4.79 3.21
CA MET A 1 28.51 3.34 2.94
C MET A 1 28.72 3.16 1.44
N PRO A 2 29.66 2.31 0.99
CA PRO A 2 29.80 2.03 -0.44
C PRO A 2 28.50 1.40 -0.96
N ALA A 3 28.09 1.74 -2.18
CA ALA A 3 26.93 1.11 -2.82
C ALA A 3 27.25 -0.37 -3.03
N VAL A 4 26.43 -1.26 -2.45
CA VAL A 4 26.53 -2.70 -2.66
C VAL A 4 26.25 -3.00 -4.14
N ALA A 5 27.07 -3.85 -4.76
CA ALA A 5 26.86 -4.27 -6.13
C ALA A 5 25.48 -4.95 -6.27
N ARG A 6 24.70 -4.54 -7.28
CA ARG A 6 23.40 -5.14 -7.56
C ARG A 6 23.61 -6.52 -8.19
N ILE A 7 23.12 -7.56 -7.54
CA ILE A 7 23.17 -8.95 -8.03
C ILE A 7 21.88 -9.24 -8.81
N ASP A 8 21.96 -9.95 -9.95
CA ASP A 8 20.76 -10.44 -10.64
C ASP A 8 20.17 -11.60 -9.82
N PRO A 9 18.88 -11.58 -9.44
CA PRO A 9 18.26 -12.69 -8.72
C PRO A 9 18.45 -14.05 -9.37
N LYS A 10 18.62 -14.10 -10.70
CA LYS A 10 18.86 -15.33 -11.47
C LYS A 10 20.25 -15.94 -11.27
N ASP A 11 21.18 -15.19 -10.69
CA ASP A 11 22.49 -15.71 -10.28
C ASP A 11 22.41 -16.52 -8.97
N VAL A 12 21.30 -16.36 -8.22
CA VAL A 12 21.09 -16.97 -6.90
C VAL A 12 19.97 -18.01 -6.92
N PHE A 13 18.91 -17.77 -7.70
CA PHE A 13 17.71 -18.61 -7.76
C PHE A 13 17.52 -19.19 -9.17
N SER A 14 17.06 -20.44 -9.25
CA SER A 14 16.52 -20.99 -10.49
C SER A 14 15.27 -20.23 -10.94
N ALA A 15 14.86 -20.40 -12.21
CA ALA A 15 13.64 -19.78 -12.71
C ALA A 15 12.39 -20.24 -11.94
N GLU A 16 12.35 -21.51 -11.56
CA GLU A 16 11.26 -22.11 -10.77
C GLU A 16 11.21 -21.56 -9.35
N GLU A 17 12.36 -21.30 -8.72
CA GLU A 17 12.47 -20.71 -7.39
C GLU A 17 12.11 -19.22 -7.38
N TRP A 18 12.46 -18.50 -8.45
CA TRP A 18 12.21 -17.06 -8.57
C TRP A 18 10.75 -16.71 -8.93
N ALA A 19 10.08 -17.55 -9.72
CA ALA A 19 8.71 -17.33 -10.18
C ALA A 19 7.70 -17.01 -9.07
N PRO A 20 7.62 -17.75 -7.94
CA PRO A 20 6.67 -17.42 -6.87
C PRO A 20 7.01 -16.12 -6.14
N LEU A 21 8.29 -15.76 -6.03
CA LEU A 21 8.75 -14.56 -5.31
C LEU A 21 8.48 -13.26 -6.08
N SER A 22 8.51 -13.33 -7.41
CA SER A 22 8.28 -12.18 -8.30
C SER A 22 6.83 -12.07 -8.79
N ARG A 23 5.95 -13.00 -8.37
CA ARG A 23 4.55 -13.02 -8.78
C ARG A 23 3.82 -11.78 -8.29
N ARG A 24 3.26 -11.02 -9.23
CA ARG A 24 2.40 -9.87 -8.94
C ARG A 24 0.96 -10.32 -8.75
N SER A 25 0.24 -9.68 -7.82
CA SER A 25 -1.18 -9.90 -7.61
C SER A 25 -1.97 -8.68 -8.05
N SER A 26 -2.72 -8.83 -9.13
CA SER A 26 -3.62 -7.79 -9.66
C SER A 26 -4.77 -7.44 -8.72
N TRP A 27 -5.13 -8.35 -7.80
CA TRP A 27 -6.24 -8.16 -6.89
C TRP A 27 -5.84 -7.50 -5.57
N LEU A 28 -4.68 -7.85 -5.02
CA LEU A 28 -4.25 -7.33 -3.72
C LEU A 28 -4.06 -5.81 -3.75
N GLY A 29 -3.50 -5.28 -4.84
CA GLY A 29 -3.36 -3.83 -5.02
C GLY A 29 -4.71 -3.11 -4.96
N LEU A 30 -5.71 -3.62 -5.67
CA LEU A 30 -7.07 -3.07 -5.67
C LEU A 30 -7.72 -3.14 -4.28
N VAL A 31 -7.59 -4.26 -3.58
CA VAL A 31 -8.10 -4.43 -2.20
C VAL A 31 -7.44 -3.44 -1.24
N CYS A 32 -6.12 -3.23 -1.36
CA CYS A 32 -5.40 -2.25 -0.54
C CYS A 32 -5.90 -0.82 -0.77
N VAL A 33 -6.08 -0.43 -2.04
CA VAL A 33 -6.61 0.90 -2.39
C VAL A 33 -8.04 1.08 -1.88
N ALA A 34 -8.93 0.13 -2.16
CA ALA A 34 -10.32 0.16 -1.73
C ALA A 34 -10.42 0.19 -0.19
N GLY A 35 -9.65 -0.64 0.50
CA GLY A 35 -9.60 -0.69 1.96
C GLY A 35 -9.10 0.61 2.59
N ALA A 36 -8.08 1.24 2.01
CA ALA A 36 -7.57 2.54 2.48
C ALA A 36 -8.65 3.63 2.37
N TRP A 37 -9.34 3.72 1.23
CA TRP A 37 -10.44 4.66 1.04
C TRP A 37 -11.64 4.37 1.93
N ALA A 38 -12.02 3.09 2.10
CA ALA A 38 -13.09 2.70 3.01
C ALA A 38 -12.81 3.14 4.45
N LEU A 39 -11.58 2.98 4.93
CA LEU A 39 -11.17 3.45 6.27
C LEU A 39 -11.18 4.97 6.39
N ILE A 40 -10.76 5.70 5.35
CA ILE A 40 -10.82 7.17 5.33
C ILE A 40 -12.28 7.64 5.45
N VAL A 41 -13.17 7.09 4.62
CA VAL A 41 -14.60 7.43 4.63
C VAL A 41 -15.24 7.06 5.96
N ALA A 42 -14.94 5.88 6.51
CA ALA A 42 -15.46 5.45 7.81
C ALA A 42 -14.99 6.36 8.95
N ALA A 43 -13.71 6.78 8.95
CA ALA A 43 -13.17 7.69 9.94
C ALA A 43 -13.81 9.09 9.85
N ALA A 44 -14.02 9.59 8.63
CA ALA A 44 -14.73 10.85 8.41
C ALA A 44 -16.19 10.76 8.89
N ALA A 45 -16.91 9.70 8.51
CA ALA A 45 -18.29 9.46 8.92
C ALA A 45 -18.43 9.36 10.45
N MET A 46 -17.51 8.68 11.13
CA MET A 46 -17.48 8.60 12.60
C MET A 46 -17.44 9.99 13.24
N PHE A 47 -16.59 10.90 12.76
CA PHE A 47 -16.53 12.26 13.29
C PHE A 47 -17.80 13.07 12.98
N VAL A 48 -18.39 12.91 11.78
CA VAL A 48 -19.63 13.59 11.40
C VAL A 48 -20.81 13.17 12.29
N VAL A 49 -20.91 11.88 12.62
CA VAL A 49 -22.01 11.34 13.44
C VAL A 49 -21.84 11.68 14.93
N TRP A 50 -20.61 11.67 15.44
CA TRP A 50 -20.32 11.94 16.86
C TRP A 50 -19.27 13.04 17.04
N PRO A 51 -19.57 14.30 16.71
CA PRO A 51 -18.55 15.35 16.69
C PRO A 51 -18.07 15.71 18.10
N ASN A 52 -16.90 15.20 18.48
CA ASN A 52 -16.23 15.51 19.75
C ASN A 52 -14.69 15.40 19.63
N PRO A 53 -13.92 15.97 20.57
CA PRO A 53 -12.46 16.01 20.47
C PRO A 53 -11.79 14.64 20.30
N LEU A 54 -12.31 13.59 20.94
CA LEU A 54 -11.76 12.23 20.82
C LEU A 54 -11.93 11.70 19.39
N THR A 55 -13.14 11.77 18.85
CA THR A 55 -13.41 11.31 17.47
C THR A 55 -12.67 12.13 16.41
N TYR A 56 -12.43 13.43 16.67
CA TYR A 56 -11.61 14.26 15.80
C TYR A 56 -10.17 13.75 15.74
N VAL A 57 -9.53 13.54 16.91
CA VAL A 57 -8.16 13.04 16.99
C VAL A 57 -8.04 11.66 16.34
N LEU A 58 -8.99 10.76 16.60
CA LEU A 58 -9.01 9.44 15.96
C LEU A 58 -9.15 9.54 14.44
N ALA A 59 -10.05 10.39 13.94
CA ALA A 59 -10.24 10.58 12.50
C ALA A 59 -8.98 11.12 11.83
N VAL A 60 -8.34 12.13 12.43
CA VAL A 60 -7.08 12.70 11.91
C VAL A 60 -5.97 11.65 11.88
N MET A 61 -5.78 10.87 12.94
CA MET A 61 -4.77 9.82 12.99
C MET A 61 -5.01 8.74 11.93
N ILE A 62 -6.25 8.26 11.79
CA ILE A 62 -6.59 7.21 10.82
C ILE A 62 -6.39 7.73 9.40
N ILE A 63 -6.97 8.89 9.06
CA ILE A 63 -6.88 9.47 7.72
C ILE A 63 -5.42 9.77 7.38
N GLY A 64 -4.68 10.41 8.30
CA GLY A 64 -3.27 10.72 8.13
C GLY A 64 -2.41 9.48 7.87
N ALA A 65 -2.62 8.39 8.63
CA ALA A 65 -1.90 7.14 8.42
C ALA A 65 -2.19 6.51 7.05
N ARG A 66 -3.41 6.65 6.52
CA ARG A 66 -3.75 6.14 5.19
C ARG A 66 -3.16 6.97 4.05
N GLN A 67 -2.85 8.26 4.25
CA GLN A 67 -2.19 9.09 3.22
C GLN A 67 -0.84 8.51 2.78
N LEU A 68 0.00 8.10 3.74
CA LEU A 68 1.29 7.46 3.43
C LEU A 68 1.09 6.13 2.68
N GLY A 69 0.14 5.30 3.12
CA GLY A 69 -0.16 4.03 2.46
C GLY A 69 -0.61 4.22 1.01
N LEU A 70 -1.50 5.20 0.77
CA LEU A 70 -1.94 5.56 -0.59
C LEU A 70 -0.80 6.11 -1.44
N ALA A 71 0.12 6.89 -0.85
CA ALA A 71 1.29 7.40 -1.56
C ALA A 71 2.25 6.28 -2.01
N ILE A 72 2.45 5.26 -1.16
CA ILE A 72 3.23 4.06 -1.51
C ILE A 72 2.54 3.29 -2.64
N LEU A 73 1.24 3.04 -2.53
CA LEU A 73 0.48 2.33 -3.58
C LEU A 73 0.50 3.10 -4.91
N MET A 74 0.42 4.43 -4.88
CA MET A 74 0.56 5.29 -6.05
C MET A 74 1.95 5.15 -6.69
N HIS A 75 3.01 5.19 -5.88
CA HIS A 75 4.38 5.00 -6.35
C HIS A 75 4.55 3.63 -7.04
N ASP A 76 4.08 2.55 -6.42
CA ASP A 76 4.16 1.20 -6.96
C ASP A 76 3.30 1.03 -8.23
N ALA A 77 2.15 1.72 -8.31
CA ALA A 77 1.33 1.76 -9.52
C ALA A 77 2.07 2.43 -10.68
N ALA A 78 2.77 3.53 -10.43
CA ALA A 78 3.57 4.22 -11.44
C ALA A 78 4.74 3.34 -11.95
N HIS A 79 5.22 2.42 -11.11
CA HIS A 79 6.21 1.40 -11.51
C HIS A 79 5.61 0.14 -12.14
N GLY A 80 4.28 0.05 -12.30
CA GLY A 80 3.61 -1.12 -12.87
C GLY A 80 3.67 -2.37 -11.97
N ALA A 81 3.92 -2.19 -10.68
CA ALA A 81 3.96 -3.27 -9.69
C ALA A 81 2.57 -3.59 -9.12
N LEU A 82 1.62 -2.64 -9.18
CA LEU A 82 0.30 -2.75 -8.55
C LEU A 82 -0.68 -3.65 -9.33
N HIS A 83 -0.57 -3.72 -10.65
CA HIS A 83 -1.45 -4.54 -11.51
C HIS A 83 -0.68 -4.99 -12.77
N SER A 84 -0.90 -6.22 -13.22
CA SER A 84 -0.38 -6.69 -14.51
C SER A 84 -1.26 -6.11 -15.64
N ASN A 85 -0.71 -5.21 -16.46
CA ASN A 85 -1.38 -4.75 -17.68
C ASN A 85 -1.45 -5.86 -18.72
#